data_AF-A0A6L4ATX3-F1
#
_entry.id   AF-A0A6L4ATX3-F1
#
_cell.length_a   1.000
_cell.length_b   1.000
_cell.length_c   1.000
_cell.angle_alpha   90.00
_cell.angle_beta   90.00
_cell.angle_gamma   90.00
#
_symmetry.space_group_name_H-M   'P 1'
#
loop_
_entity.id
_entity.type
_entity.pdbx_description
1 polymer ?
#
loop_
_entity_poly.entity_id
_entity_poly.type
_entity_poly.pdbx_seq_one_letter_code
_entity_poly.pdbx_strand_id
1 'polypeptide(L)'
;MSQGRAGGGSGIRRGIGVLLALMALPVAGLAQPTAEDPLSALELGKSGPGWDGITLGMSLVQAERRFGSTLPLSEQPKARCGRYASASERNGLAIQVGFPAARPGARIETMFVRFEGYQATADAPVLVAALKARIPDAVFLPDSAMSELSEADHPAPSFTVTRGDEVWVVQLRPRDGMLLARRDCVD
;
A
#
# COMPACT_ATOMS: atom_id res chain seq x y z
N MET A 1 -24.30 -31.16 97.51
CA MET A 1 -25.30 -32.00 96.82
C MET A 1 -25.54 -31.44 95.44
N SER A 2 -25.39 -32.32 94.44
CA SER A 2 -25.92 -32.32 93.07
C SER A 2 -26.10 -31.04 92.27
N GLN A 3 -25.50 -31.12 91.07
CA GLN A 3 -26.07 -30.75 89.76
C GLN A 3 -26.22 -29.25 89.51
N GLY A 4 -25.86 -28.71 88.35
CA GLY A 4 -25.56 -29.29 87.05
C GLY A 4 -25.84 -28.16 86.07
N ARG A 5 -24.85 -27.76 85.27
CA ARG A 5 -25.06 -26.74 84.24
C ARG A 5 -24.25 -27.11 83.01
N ALA A 6 -24.92 -27.80 82.11
CA ALA A 6 -24.53 -27.94 80.72
C ALA A 6 -25.56 -27.17 79.88
N GLY A 7 -25.09 -26.51 78.83
CA GLY A 7 -25.94 -26.15 77.71
C GLY A 7 -25.78 -24.73 77.20
N GLY A 8 -25.02 -24.62 76.10
CA GLY A 8 -25.48 -23.88 74.94
C GLY A 8 -24.97 -22.44 74.80
N GLY A 9 -24.43 -22.14 73.62
CA GLY A 9 -24.32 -20.74 73.20
C GLY A 9 -23.25 -20.41 72.18
N SER A 10 -23.37 -20.99 70.98
CA SER A 10 -23.11 -20.35 69.68
C SER A 10 -21.84 -19.49 69.51
N GLY A 11 -20.84 -20.08 68.86
CA GLY A 11 -19.68 -19.36 68.35
C GLY A 11 -20.04 -18.49 67.13
N ILE A 12 -20.01 -17.17 67.31
CA ILE A 12 -20.09 -16.19 66.22
C ILE A 12 -18.67 -15.92 65.73
N ARG A 13 -18.23 -16.66 64.70
CA ARG A 13 -17.01 -16.32 63.95
C ARG A 13 -17.30 -15.10 63.08
N ARG A 14 -16.75 -13.95 63.47
CA ARG A 14 -16.66 -12.74 62.64
C ARG A 14 -15.69 -13.00 61.49
N GLY A 15 -16.22 -13.53 60.39
CA GLY A 15 -15.52 -13.56 59.10
C GLY A 15 -15.58 -12.18 58.47
N ILE A 16 -14.43 -11.52 58.39
CA ILE A 16 -14.21 -10.29 57.65
C ILE A 16 -14.49 -10.59 56.17
N GLY A 17 -15.60 -10.07 55.65
CA GLY A 17 -15.90 -10.07 54.23
C GLY A 17 -14.90 -9.15 53.53
N VAL A 18 -13.85 -9.74 52.96
CA VAL A 18 -12.96 -9.06 52.02
C VAL A 18 -13.80 -8.71 50.80
N LEU A 19 -13.89 -7.40 50.51
CA LEU A 19 -14.35 -6.88 49.23
C LEU A 19 -13.58 -7.58 48.10
N LEU A 20 -14.25 -8.46 47.36
CA LEU A 20 -13.81 -8.84 46.02
C LEU A 20 -14.06 -7.63 45.13
N ALA A 21 -13.03 -6.79 45.02
CA ALA A 21 -12.92 -5.80 43.98
C ALA A 21 -13.03 -6.53 42.63
N LEU A 22 -14.08 -6.20 41.88
CA LEU A 22 -14.16 -6.43 40.45
C LEU A 22 -12.93 -5.79 39.81
N MET A 23 -11.88 -6.57 39.61
CA MET A 23 -10.83 -6.26 38.65
C MET A 23 -11.48 -6.36 37.28
N ALA A 24 -12.09 -5.27 36.83
CA ALA A 24 -12.29 -5.02 35.42
C ALA A 24 -10.89 -4.98 34.81
N LEU A 25 -10.43 -6.14 34.32
CA LEU A 25 -9.27 -6.22 33.45
C LEU A 25 -9.53 -5.22 32.33
N PRO A 26 -8.68 -4.21 32.12
CA PRO A 26 -8.71 -3.52 30.86
C PRO A 26 -8.45 -4.61 29.83
N VAL A 27 -9.47 -4.90 29.01
CA VAL A 27 -9.25 -5.46 27.69
C VAL A 27 -8.44 -4.38 26.99
N ALA A 28 -7.13 -4.40 27.20
CA ALA A 28 -6.18 -3.72 26.37
C ALA A 28 -6.48 -4.31 25.00
N GLY A 29 -7.25 -3.56 24.22
CA GLY A 29 -7.46 -3.85 22.83
C GLY A 29 -6.07 -4.12 22.30
N LEU A 30 -5.85 -5.36 21.88
CA LEU A 30 -4.75 -5.69 21.00
C LEU A 30 -4.97 -4.75 19.83
N ALA A 31 -4.30 -3.60 19.86
CA ALA A 31 -4.09 -2.79 18.70
C ALA A 31 -3.41 -3.76 17.76
N GLN A 32 -4.22 -4.39 16.90
CA GLN A 32 -3.72 -5.13 15.78
C GLN A 32 -2.70 -4.19 15.15
N PRO A 33 -1.46 -4.63 14.88
CA PRO A 33 -0.53 -3.81 14.13
C PRO A 33 -1.32 -3.33 12.93
N THR A 34 -1.60 -2.02 12.89
CA THR A 34 -2.41 -1.42 11.83
C THR A 34 -1.69 -1.84 10.57
N ALA A 35 -2.32 -2.72 9.79
CA ALA A 35 -1.73 -3.26 8.57
C ALA A 35 -1.17 -2.07 7.80
N GLU A 36 0.16 -2.01 7.69
CA GLU A 36 0.84 -0.85 7.16
C GLU A 36 0.37 -0.68 5.72
N ASP A 37 -0.22 0.47 5.38
CA ASP A 37 -0.81 0.68 4.06
C ASP A 37 0.26 0.42 2.98
N PRO A 38 0.12 -0.64 2.16
CA PRO A 38 1.17 -1.04 1.24
C PRO A 38 1.39 -0.02 0.12
N LEU A 39 0.44 0.89 -0.10
CA LEU A 39 0.54 1.95 -1.10
C LEU A 39 0.75 3.32 -0.44
N SER A 40 1.29 3.36 0.78
CA SER A 40 1.40 4.59 1.58
C SER A 40 2.07 5.77 0.86
N ALA A 41 3.07 5.48 0.03
CA ALA A 41 3.84 6.43 -0.76
C ALA A 41 3.25 6.74 -2.16
N LEU A 42 2.14 6.08 -2.55
CA LEU A 42 1.41 6.41 -3.76
C LEU A 42 0.75 7.79 -3.62
N GLU A 43 1.08 8.67 -4.54
CA GLU A 43 0.59 10.04 -4.61
C GLU A 43 -0.24 10.24 -5.88
N LEU A 44 -1.35 10.95 -5.75
CA LEU A 44 -2.10 11.48 -6.90
C LEU A 44 -2.06 13.00 -6.87
N GLY A 45 -1.17 13.57 -7.67
CA GLY A 45 -1.08 15.01 -7.86
C GLY A 45 -1.85 15.51 -9.07
N LYS A 46 -1.92 16.83 -9.23
CA LYS A 46 -2.43 17.47 -10.45
C LYS A 46 -1.61 17.12 -11.69
N SER A 47 -0.33 16.81 -11.50
CA SER A 47 0.61 16.43 -12.57
C SER A 47 0.58 14.93 -12.90
N GLY A 48 -0.28 14.16 -12.25
CA GLY A 48 -0.44 12.72 -12.46
C GLY A 48 -0.04 11.88 -11.26
N PRO A 49 -0.09 10.54 -11.41
CA PRO A 49 0.28 9.60 -10.37
C PRO A 49 1.80 9.60 -10.14
N GLY A 50 2.18 9.35 -8.90
CA GLY A 50 3.57 9.32 -8.47
C GLY A 50 3.81 8.43 -7.27
N TRP A 51 5.09 8.25 -6.94
CA TRP A 51 5.55 7.50 -5.80
C TRP A 51 6.68 8.26 -5.11
N ASP A 52 6.51 8.55 -3.82
CA ASP A 52 7.49 9.26 -2.99
C ASP A 52 8.08 10.51 -3.69
N GLY A 53 7.21 11.39 -4.16
CA GLY A 53 7.58 12.64 -4.85
C GLY A 53 8.25 12.48 -6.21
N ILE A 54 8.33 11.27 -6.79
CA ILE A 54 8.58 11.08 -8.23
C ILE A 54 7.22 10.97 -8.91
N THR A 55 6.95 11.75 -9.95
CA THR A 55 5.64 11.78 -10.61
C THR A 55 5.80 11.53 -12.10
N LEU A 56 4.80 10.90 -12.73
CA LEU A 56 4.70 10.91 -14.19
C LEU A 56 4.73 12.35 -14.71
N GLY A 57 5.29 12.55 -15.90
CA GLY A 57 5.45 13.87 -16.52
C GLY A 57 6.64 14.70 -16.02
N MET A 58 7.30 14.31 -14.93
CA MET A 58 8.55 14.93 -14.46
C MET A 58 9.64 14.81 -15.55
N SER A 59 10.42 15.87 -15.79
CA SER A 59 11.52 15.80 -16.77
C SER A 59 12.69 14.98 -16.24
N LEU A 60 13.56 14.50 -17.13
CA LEU A 60 14.79 13.79 -16.77
C LEU A 60 15.62 14.56 -15.73
N VAL A 61 15.84 15.86 -15.97
CA VAL A 61 16.61 16.71 -15.03
C VAL A 61 15.91 16.85 -13.67
N GLN A 62 14.58 16.95 -13.66
CA GLN A 62 13.83 17.03 -12.40
C GLN A 62 13.90 15.69 -11.65
N ALA A 63 13.80 14.57 -12.36
CA ALA A 63 13.92 13.24 -11.79
C ALA A 63 15.32 13.02 -11.20
N GLU A 64 16.38 13.34 -11.93
CA GLU A 64 17.77 13.28 -11.44
C GLU A 64 17.98 14.08 -10.16
N ARG A 65 17.46 15.32 -10.11
CA ARG A 65 17.51 16.14 -8.89
C ARG A 65 16.77 15.50 -7.73
N ARG A 66 15.61 14.88 -8.00
CA ARG A 66 14.83 14.20 -6.98
C ARG A 66 15.58 12.98 -6.47
N PHE A 67 16.08 12.10 -7.35
CA PHE A 67 16.92 10.94 -7.00
C PHE A 67 18.25 11.32 -6.36
N GLY A 68 18.78 12.52 -6.63
CA GLY A 68 20.07 12.98 -6.12
C GLY A 68 21.27 12.50 -6.94
N SER A 69 21.03 11.99 -8.15
CA SER A 69 22.06 11.43 -9.04
C SER A 69 21.65 11.53 -10.51
N THR A 70 22.64 11.42 -11.41
CA THR A 70 22.38 11.24 -12.85
C THR A 70 21.77 9.86 -13.09
N LEU A 71 20.70 9.80 -13.88
CA LEU A 71 19.99 8.57 -14.16
C LEU A 71 20.62 7.86 -15.37
N PRO A 72 21.20 6.65 -15.22
CA PRO A 72 21.72 5.89 -16.35
C PRO A 72 20.53 5.42 -17.20
N LEU A 73 20.54 5.76 -18.49
CA LEU A 73 19.48 5.38 -19.42
C LEU A 73 19.90 4.20 -20.29
N SER A 74 19.06 3.17 -20.32
CA SER A 74 19.19 2.01 -21.21
C SER A 74 18.03 1.96 -22.17
N GLU A 75 18.30 1.68 -23.44
CA GLU A 75 17.27 1.60 -24.47
C GLU A 75 16.48 0.27 -24.36
N GLN A 76 15.16 0.37 -24.49
CA GLN A 76 14.18 -0.71 -24.51
C GLN A 76 13.40 -0.67 -25.83
N PRO A 77 13.95 -1.25 -26.93
CA PRO A 77 13.44 -1.04 -28.28
C PRO A 77 12.03 -1.61 -28.53
N LYS A 78 11.55 -2.51 -27.68
CA LYS A 78 10.22 -3.12 -27.78
C LYS A 78 9.16 -2.43 -26.92
N ALA A 79 9.54 -1.45 -26.11
CA ALA A 79 8.62 -0.76 -25.22
C ALA A 79 7.80 0.28 -26.01
N ARG A 80 6.47 0.24 -25.87
CA ARG A 80 5.56 1.21 -26.50
C ARG A 80 5.79 2.63 -25.99
N CYS A 81 5.89 2.77 -24.67
CA CYS A 81 6.35 3.98 -23.99
C CYS A 81 7.58 3.65 -23.14
N GLY A 82 8.36 4.67 -22.79
CA GLY A 82 9.57 4.46 -22.00
C GLY A 82 10.68 3.76 -22.78
N ARG A 83 10.86 4.13 -24.06
CA ARG A 83 11.96 3.64 -24.93
C ARG A 83 13.32 3.71 -24.24
N TYR A 84 13.52 4.66 -23.35
CA TYR A 84 14.70 4.71 -22.49
C TYR A 84 14.26 4.56 -21.05
N ALA A 85 14.86 3.62 -20.33
CA ALA A 85 14.54 3.40 -18.92
C ALA A 85 15.76 3.57 -18.04
N SER A 86 15.52 4.01 -16.80
CA SER A 86 16.51 4.00 -15.73
C SER A 86 15.93 3.27 -14.53
N ALA A 87 16.68 2.32 -13.98
CA ALA A 87 16.41 1.73 -12.69
C ALA A 87 17.28 2.41 -11.63
N SER A 88 16.69 2.80 -10.51
CA SER A 88 17.38 3.47 -9.42
C SER A 88 16.73 3.11 -8.09
N GLU A 89 17.51 3.19 -7.02
CA GLU A 89 17.00 2.95 -5.67
C GLU A 89 16.74 4.30 -4.98
N ARG A 90 15.65 4.37 -4.23
CA ARG A 90 15.31 5.53 -3.41
C ARG A 90 14.68 5.03 -2.12
N ASN A 91 15.23 5.45 -0.97
CA ASN A 91 14.69 5.09 0.35
C ASN A 91 14.49 3.56 0.53
N GLY A 92 15.38 2.74 -0.05
CA GLY A 92 15.29 1.28 0.01
C GLY A 92 14.35 0.64 -1.00
N LEU A 93 13.72 1.40 -1.89
CA LEU A 93 12.82 0.89 -2.93
C LEU A 93 13.45 1.00 -4.32
N ALA A 94 13.32 -0.06 -5.11
CA ALA A 94 13.73 -0.06 -6.51
C ALA A 94 12.62 0.56 -7.37
N ILE A 95 12.96 1.68 -8.02
CA ILE A 95 12.07 2.42 -8.92
C ILE A 95 12.70 2.42 -10.32
N GLN A 96 11.93 1.98 -11.30
CA GLN A 96 12.28 2.11 -12.71
C GLN A 96 11.41 3.18 -13.35
N VAL A 97 12.01 4.16 -14.02
CA VAL A 97 11.31 5.22 -14.76
C VAL A 97 11.60 5.09 -16.24
N GLY A 98 10.59 5.29 -17.08
CA GLY A 98 10.67 5.25 -18.53
C GLY A 98 10.46 6.62 -19.16
N PHE A 99 11.29 6.94 -20.15
CA PHE A 99 11.29 8.18 -20.93
C PHE A 99 11.18 7.88 -22.44
N PRO A 100 10.62 8.80 -23.25
CA PRO A 100 10.53 8.61 -24.69
C PRO A 100 11.89 8.81 -25.41
N ALA A 101 12.80 9.56 -24.80
CA ALA A 101 14.09 9.93 -25.39
C ALA A 101 15.16 10.14 -24.31
N ALA A 102 16.43 9.88 -24.65
CA ALA A 102 17.57 10.15 -23.78
C ALA A 102 18.03 11.62 -23.86
N ARG A 103 17.18 12.55 -23.40
CA ARG A 103 17.50 13.99 -23.37
C ARG A 103 16.93 14.71 -22.15
N PRO A 104 17.56 15.81 -21.66
CA PRO A 104 17.18 16.51 -20.43
C PRO A 104 15.70 16.91 -20.28
N GLY A 105 15.04 17.23 -21.40
CA GLY A 105 13.63 17.64 -21.42
C GLY A 105 12.62 16.49 -21.61
N ALA A 106 13.08 15.25 -21.80
CA ALA A 106 12.19 14.10 -21.88
C ALA A 106 11.47 13.90 -20.54
N ARG A 107 10.19 13.55 -20.60
CA ARG A 107 9.32 13.41 -19.43
C ARG A 107 9.08 11.94 -19.12
N ILE A 108 8.89 11.60 -17.85
CA ILE A 108 8.54 10.25 -17.42
C ILE A 108 7.18 9.88 -18.01
N GLU A 109 7.13 8.78 -18.77
CA GLU A 109 5.90 8.21 -19.34
C GLU A 109 5.39 7.01 -18.55
N THR A 110 6.32 6.25 -17.96
CA THR A 110 6.05 5.05 -17.18
C THR A 110 6.91 5.02 -15.92
N MET A 111 6.40 4.42 -14.86
CA MET A 111 7.12 4.18 -13.63
C MET A 111 6.72 2.82 -13.09
N PHE A 112 7.70 1.97 -12.83
CA PHE A 112 7.51 0.71 -12.13
C PHE A 112 8.18 0.81 -10.76
N VAL A 113 7.41 0.58 -9.71
CA VAL A 113 7.89 0.55 -8.33
C VAL A 113 7.87 -0.90 -7.87
N ARG A 114 9.03 -1.44 -7.52
CA ARG A 114 9.12 -2.77 -6.93
C ARG A 114 8.65 -2.72 -5.48
N PHE A 115 7.80 -3.66 -5.10
CA PHE A 115 7.39 -3.82 -3.72
C PHE A 115 8.50 -4.47 -2.90
N GLU A 116 8.71 -3.96 -1.69
CA GLU A 116 9.67 -4.48 -0.73
C GLU A 116 9.00 -4.64 0.64
N GLY A 117 9.58 -5.46 1.52
CA GLY A 117 9.08 -5.67 2.88
C GLY A 117 7.62 -6.14 2.92
N TYR A 118 6.77 -5.44 3.69
CA TYR A 118 5.35 -5.80 3.83
C TYR A 118 4.59 -5.76 2.50
N GLN A 119 4.92 -4.83 1.62
CA GLN A 119 4.27 -4.67 0.31
C GLN A 119 4.46 -5.92 -0.56
N ALA A 120 5.64 -6.55 -0.48
CA ALA A 120 5.96 -7.76 -1.23
C ALA A 120 5.17 -8.99 -0.74
N THR A 121 4.53 -8.90 0.43
CA THR A 121 3.68 -9.97 0.98
C THR A 121 2.18 -9.71 0.78
N ALA A 122 1.81 -8.54 0.26
CA ALA A 122 0.42 -8.18 0.05
C ALA A 122 -0.15 -8.89 -1.18
N ASP A 123 -1.27 -9.60 -0.98
CA ASP A 123 -2.03 -10.23 -2.06
C ASP A 123 -2.94 -9.20 -2.77
N ALA A 124 -3.46 -9.57 -3.94
CA ALA A 124 -4.26 -8.68 -4.79
C ALA A 124 -5.41 -7.98 -4.04
N PRO A 125 -6.25 -8.66 -3.22
CA PRO A 125 -7.37 -8.00 -2.55
C PRO A 125 -6.93 -6.88 -1.60
N VAL A 126 -5.79 -7.05 -0.92
CA VAL A 126 -5.23 -6.05 0.00
C VAL A 126 -4.74 -4.83 -0.78
N LEU A 127 -4.01 -5.06 -1.88
CA LEU A 127 -3.50 -3.98 -2.73
C LEU A 127 -4.65 -3.21 -3.41
N VAL A 128 -5.68 -3.90 -3.88
CA VAL A 128 -6.87 -3.28 -4.48
C VAL A 128 -7.64 -2.44 -3.46
N ALA A 129 -7.82 -2.97 -2.24
CA ALA A 129 -8.46 -2.22 -1.16
C ALA A 129 -7.66 -0.96 -0.80
N ALA A 130 -6.34 -1.06 -0.67
CA ALA A 130 -5.45 0.07 -0.43
C ALA A 130 -5.51 1.11 -1.57
N LEU A 131 -5.54 0.65 -2.83
CA LEU A 131 -5.65 1.51 -4.00
C LEU A 131 -6.97 2.29 -3.97
N LYS A 132 -8.10 1.61 -3.75
CA LYS A 132 -9.43 2.25 -3.70
C LYS A 132 -9.59 3.18 -2.51
N ALA A 133 -8.95 2.89 -1.38
CA ALA A 133 -8.93 3.82 -0.24
C ALA A 133 -8.24 5.15 -0.61
N ARG A 134 -7.20 5.09 -1.45
CA ARG A 134 -6.43 6.27 -1.91
C ARG A 134 -7.03 6.94 -3.13
N ILE A 135 -7.61 6.15 -4.01
CA ILE A 135 -8.14 6.56 -5.31
C ILE A 135 -9.54 5.98 -5.44
N PRO A 136 -10.55 6.57 -4.76
CA PRO A 136 -11.91 6.01 -4.74
C PRO A 136 -12.58 5.93 -6.10
N ASP A 137 -12.10 6.72 -7.07
CA ASP A 137 -12.59 6.76 -8.44
C ASP A 137 -11.75 5.92 -9.42
N ALA A 138 -10.83 5.10 -8.92
CA ALA A 138 -10.11 4.13 -9.75
C ALA A 138 -11.10 3.09 -10.30
N VAL A 139 -11.18 2.99 -11.62
CA VAL A 139 -12.07 2.06 -12.32
C VAL A 139 -11.27 0.88 -12.84
N PHE A 140 -11.65 -0.33 -12.44
CA PHE A 140 -11.03 -1.55 -12.94
C PHE A 140 -11.11 -1.62 -14.47
N LEU A 141 -9.98 -1.92 -15.08
CA LEU A 141 -9.82 -2.12 -16.51
C LEU A 141 -9.68 -3.62 -16.76
N PRO A 142 -10.75 -4.30 -17.23
CA PRO A 142 -10.69 -5.73 -17.48
C PRO A 142 -9.72 -6.04 -18.63
N ASP A 143 -8.89 -7.06 -18.43
CA ASP A 143 -8.05 -7.61 -19.49
C ASP A 143 -8.93 -8.40 -20.46
N SER A 144 -8.84 -8.08 -21.76
CA SER A 144 -9.57 -8.78 -22.81
C SER A 144 -9.28 -10.29 -22.86
N ALA A 145 -8.08 -10.72 -22.43
CA ALA A 145 -7.69 -12.12 -22.39
C ALA A 145 -8.22 -12.86 -21.15
N MET A 146 -8.68 -12.13 -20.12
CA MET A 146 -9.13 -12.66 -18.83
C MET A 146 -10.38 -11.89 -18.34
N SER A 147 -11.32 -11.65 -19.25
CA SER A 147 -12.49 -10.77 -19.03
C SER A 147 -13.45 -11.27 -17.94
N GLU A 148 -13.41 -12.56 -17.63
CA GLU A 148 -14.21 -13.23 -16.62
C GLU A 148 -13.64 -13.09 -15.20
N LEU A 149 -12.36 -12.69 -15.07
CA LEU A 149 -11.75 -12.53 -13.76
C LEU A 149 -12.19 -11.22 -13.11
N SER A 150 -12.52 -11.31 -11.82
CA SER A 150 -12.74 -10.12 -11.00
C SER A 150 -11.41 -9.38 -10.74
N GLU A 151 -11.49 -8.11 -10.34
CA GLU A 151 -10.31 -7.33 -9.95
C GLU A 151 -9.50 -7.98 -8.81
N ALA A 152 -10.14 -8.79 -7.96
CA ALA A 152 -9.51 -9.45 -6.81
C ALA A 152 -8.80 -10.75 -7.19
N ASP A 153 -9.24 -11.39 -8.28
CA ASP A 153 -8.71 -12.67 -8.78
C ASP A 153 -7.71 -12.50 -9.92
N HIS A 154 -7.65 -11.30 -10.51
CA HIS A 154 -6.76 -11.00 -11.62
C HIS A 154 -5.28 -11.01 -11.16
N PRO A 155 -4.36 -11.63 -11.90
CA PRO A 155 -2.95 -11.74 -11.50
C PRO A 155 -2.18 -10.41 -11.60
N ALA A 156 -2.67 -9.47 -12.40
CA ALA A 156 -2.11 -8.13 -12.53
C ALA A 156 -3.21 -7.06 -12.74
N PRO A 157 -4.08 -6.81 -11.74
CA PRO A 157 -5.26 -6.00 -11.95
C PRO A 157 -4.88 -4.56 -12.32
N SER A 158 -5.51 -4.05 -13.37
CA SER A 158 -5.23 -2.72 -13.91
C SER A 158 -6.41 -1.81 -13.64
N PHE A 159 -6.14 -0.55 -13.31
CA PHE A 159 -7.14 0.44 -12.98
C PHE A 159 -6.88 1.71 -13.75
N THR A 160 -7.93 2.27 -14.34
CA THR A 160 -7.89 3.61 -14.90
C THR A 160 -8.16 4.64 -13.81
N VAL A 161 -7.39 5.72 -13.83
CA VAL A 161 -7.55 6.87 -12.94
C VAL A 161 -7.65 8.10 -13.82
N THR A 162 -8.69 8.91 -13.61
CA THR A 162 -8.93 10.12 -14.42
C THR A 162 -8.82 11.36 -13.55
N ARG A 163 -8.05 12.37 -13.97
CA ARG A 163 -8.06 13.71 -13.33
C ARG A 163 -8.01 14.77 -14.43
N GLY A 164 -9.04 15.61 -14.48
CA GLY A 164 -9.21 16.51 -15.61
C GLY A 164 -9.33 15.73 -16.92
N ASP A 165 -8.54 16.11 -17.92
CA ASP A 165 -8.53 15.49 -19.25
C ASP A 165 -7.50 14.35 -19.39
N GLU A 166 -6.75 14.05 -18.33
CA GLU A 166 -5.73 13.01 -18.35
C GLU A 166 -6.24 11.70 -17.74
N VAL A 167 -5.90 10.59 -18.41
CA VAL A 167 -6.21 9.22 -17.99
C VAL A 167 -4.91 8.45 -17.83
N TRP A 168 -4.70 7.90 -16.63
CA TRP A 168 -3.56 7.06 -16.30
C TRP A 168 -4.03 5.65 -15.96
N VAL A 169 -3.08 4.73 -15.99
CA VAL A 169 -3.26 3.35 -15.56
C VAL A 169 -2.36 3.08 -14.37
N VAL A 170 -2.96 2.49 -13.34
CA VAL A 170 -2.27 1.85 -12.22
C VAL A 170 -2.45 0.35 -12.39
N GLN A 171 -1.39 -0.38 -12.68
CA GLN A 171 -1.41 -1.84 -12.73
C GLN A 171 -0.67 -2.39 -11.51
N LEU A 172 -1.39 -3.14 -10.68
CA LEU A 172 -0.81 -3.82 -9.52
C LEU A 172 -0.27 -5.17 -9.98
N ARG A 173 0.91 -5.56 -9.50
CA ARG A 173 1.48 -6.91 -9.64
C ARG A 173 1.74 -7.44 -8.25
N PRO A 174 0.81 -8.19 -7.65
CA PRO A 174 0.95 -8.70 -6.30
C PRO A 174 2.31 -9.36 -6.09
N ARG A 175 2.97 -9.03 -4.97
CA ARG A 175 4.31 -9.52 -4.59
C ARG A 175 5.49 -9.06 -5.45
N ASP A 176 5.24 -8.35 -6.56
CA ASP A 176 6.29 -7.83 -7.45
C ASP A 176 6.38 -6.31 -7.37
N GLY A 177 5.31 -5.60 -7.71
CA GLY A 177 5.33 -4.15 -7.76
C GLY A 177 4.08 -3.50 -8.32
N MET A 178 4.21 -2.24 -8.71
CA MET A 178 3.14 -1.44 -9.29
C MET A 178 3.68 -0.65 -10.48
N LEU A 179 2.96 -0.72 -11.59
CA LEU A 179 3.18 0.11 -12.76
C LEU A 179 2.22 1.31 -12.73
N LEU A 180 2.78 2.50 -12.90
CA LEU A 180 2.08 3.75 -13.19
C LEU A 180 2.43 4.14 -14.62
N ALA A 181 1.41 4.40 -15.44
CA ALA A 181 1.62 4.76 -16.85
C ALA A 181 0.50 5.66 -17.36
N ARG A 182 0.74 6.37 -18.46
CA ARG A 182 -0.36 6.99 -19.22
C ARG A 182 -1.20 5.90 -19.90
N ARG A 183 -2.50 6.13 -20.12
CA ARG A 183 -3.39 5.11 -20.72
C ARG A 183 -2.96 4.67 -22.12
N ASP A 184 -2.36 5.57 -22.89
CA ASP A 184 -1.80 5.28 -24.22
C ASP A 184 -0.52 4.44 -24.19
N CYS A 185 0.01 4.13 -23.01
CA CYS A 185 1.18 3.28 -22.80
C CYS A 185 0.84 1.84 -22.38
N VAL A 186 -0.44 1.56 -22.10
CA VAL A 186 -0.94 0.24 -21.69
C VAL A 186 -2.04 -0.14 -22.69
N ASP A 187 -1.98 -1.36 -23.23
CA ASP A 187 -3.00 -1.89 -24.15
C ASP A 187 -4.30 -2.20 -23.38
#